data_AF-A0A7S1LWG3-F1
#
_entry.id   AF-A0A7S1LWG3-F1
#
_cell.length_a   1.000
_cell.length_b   1.000
_cell.length_c   1.000
_cell.angle_alpha   90.00
_cell.angle_beta   90.00
_cell.angle_gamma   90.00
#
_symmetry.space_group_name_H-M   'P 1'
#
loop_
_entity.id
_entity.type
_entity.pdbx_description
1 polymer ?
#
loop_
_entity_poly.entity_id
_entity_poly.type
_entity_poly.pdbx_seq_one_letter_code
_entity_poly.pdbx_strand_id
1 'polypeptide(L)'
;PKVFSKHTFITWVSVFLYLQFQTVLTHCIEVLRCRTIDTGDPRSPAASVLRADARVACGTDTYSTHAAAALYGIFVYGAAMPLAAMLAALVTADRQGWFTANERLSFLIRGFRLRYWFWEFVVVFRKALLRVILAAVEDGTLQALAGIWAMTA
;
A
#
# COMPACT_ATOMS: atom_id res chain seq x y z
N PRO A 1 -27.90 18.04 17.29
CA PRO A 1 -26.80 18.81 16.63
C PRO A 1 -25.37 18.24 16.75
N LYS A 2 -25.01 17.48 17.80
CA LYS A 2 -23.61 17.01 18.00
C LYS A 2 -23.23 15.71 17.25
N VAL A 3 -24.20 14.93 16.77
CA VAL A 3 -23.95 13.64 16.10
C VAL A 3 -23.55 13.82 14.63
N PHE A 4 -24.04 14.86 13.96
CA PHE A 4 -23.75 15.13 12.55
C PHE A 4 -22.26 15.45 12.31
N SER A 5 -21.64 16.24 13.20
CA SER A 5 -20.22 16.64 13.08
C SER A 5 -19.24 15.45 13.16
N LYS A 6 -19.49 14.46 14.03
CA LYS A 6 -18.59 13.30 14.18
C LYS A 6 -18.58 12.40 12.94
N HIS A 7 -19.73 12.19 12.31
CA HIS A 7 -19.81 11.37 11.10
C HIS A 7 -19.12 12.03 9.90
N THR A 8 -19.30 13.34 9.73
CA THR A 8 -18.63 14.10 8.67
C THR A 8 -17.10 14.10 8.87
N PHE A 9 -16.63 14.27 10.11
CA PHE A 9 -15.20 14.21 10.41
C PHE A 9 -14.58 12.85 10.04
N ILE A 10 -15.24 11.74 10.40
CA ILE A 10 -14.76 10.39 10.06
C ILE A 10 -14.69 10.20 8.54
N THR A 11 -15.69 10.64 7.79
CA THR A 11 -15.65 10.53 6.32
C THR A 11 -14.52 11.35 5.70
N TRP A 12 -14.28 12.58 6.19
CA TRP A 12 -13.17 13.41 5.71
C TRP A 12 -11.81 12.79 5.99
N VAL A 13 -11.60 12.26 7.21
CA VAL A 13 -10.38 11.57 7.59
C VAL A 13 -10.14 10.36 6.69
N SER A 14 -11.16 9.53 6.47
CA SER A 14 -11.06 8.36 5.58
C SER A 14 -10.73 8.75 4.14
N VAL A 15 -11.34 9.81 3.61
CA VAL A 15 -11.03 10.33 2.26
C VAL A 15 -9.60 10.84 2.19
N PHE A 16 -9.16 11.61 3.18
CA PHE A 16 -7.79 12.14 3.22
C PHE A 16 -6.76 11.01 3.30
N LEU A 17 -6.97 10.02 4.17
CA LEU A 17 -6.13 8.83 4.26
C LEU A 17 -6.06 8.06 2.93
N TYR A 18 -7.18 7.93 2.23
CA TYR A 18 -7.22 7.24 0.94
C TYR A 18 -6.49 8.02 -0.16
N LEU A 19 -6.60 9.35 -0.19
CA LEU A 19 -5.86 10.17 -1.14
C LEU A 19 -4.34 10.10 -0.89
N GLN A 20 -3.93 10.09 0.38
CA GLN A 20 -2.52 9.96 0.77
C GLN A 20 -1.98 8.53 0.65
N PHE A 21 -2.85 7.53 0.56
CA PHE A 21 -2.42 6.14 0.47
C PHE A 21 -1.51 5.90 -0.75
N GLN A 22 -1.84 6.47 -1.91
CA GLN A 22 -1.02 6.31 -3.11
C GLN A 22 0.34 7.00 -2.99
N THR A 23 0.39 8.19 -2.39
CA THR A 23 1.63 8.97 -2.23
C THR A 23 2.56 8.31 -1.22
N VAL A 24 2.03 7.95 -0.04
CA VAL A 24 2.82 7.30 1.03
C VAL A 24 3.39 5.98 0.54
N LEU A 25 2.59 5.13 -0.10
CA LEU A 25 3.10 3.86 -0.64
C LEU A 25 4.18 4.08 -1.70
N THR A 26 4.02 5.07 -2.57
CA THR A 26 5.00 5.35 -3.63
C THR A 26 6.34 5.77 -3.02
N HIS A 27 6.32 6.64 -2.01
CA HIS A 27 7.53 7.05 -1.31
C HIS A 27 8.17 5.90 -0.52
N CYS A 28 7.38 5.05 0.14
CA CYS A 28 7.92 3.87 0.83
C CYS A 28 8.60 2.90 -0.16
N ILE A 29 8.01 2.68 -1.34
CA ILE A 29 8.62 1.85 -2.39
C ILE A 29 9.90 2.48 -2.92
N GLU A 30 9.95 3.81 -3.05
CA GLU A 30 11.12 4.52 -3.55
C GLU A 30 12.33 4.43 -2.60
N VAL A 31 12.08 4.43 -1.28
CA VAL A 31 13.10 4.22 -0.23
C VAL A 31 13.69 2.81 -0.25
N LEU A 32 13.02 1.84 -0.88
CA LEU A 32 13.49 0.46 -0.99
C LEU A 32 14.27 0.19 -2.29
N ARG A 33 14.34 1.15 -3.22
CA ARG A 33 14.97 0.94 -4.53
C ARG A 33 16.44 1.27 -4.51
N CYS A 34 17.26 0.25 -4.76
CA CYS A 34 18.69 0.40 -4.99
C CYS A 34 19.00 0.39 -6.49
N ARG A 35 20.15 0.96 -6.83
CA ARG A 35 20.72 0.88 -8.16
C ARG A 35 22.22 0.63 -8.03
N THR A 36 22.73 -0.29 -8.82
CA THR A 36 24.17 -0.51 -8.95
C THR A 36 24.77 0.54 -9.87
N ILE A 37 25.83 1.20 -9.41
CA ILE A 37 26.65 2.12 -10.20
C ILE A 37 28.05 1.54 -10.33
N ASP A 38 28.56 1.47 -11.55
CA ASP A 38 29.95 1.08 -11.81
C ASP A 38 30.85 2.26 -11.42
N THR A 39 31.72 2.04 -10.45
CA THR A 39 32.52 3.13 -9.84
C THR A 39 33.85 3.33 -10.55
N GLY A 40 34.17 2.50 -11.56
CA GLY A 40 35.43 2.56 -12.32
C GLY A 40 36.69 2.27 -11.47
N ASP A 41 36.52 1.94 -10.19
CA ASP A 41 37.60 1.64 -9.26
C ASP A 41 37.96 0.13 -9.33
N PRO A 42 39.23 -0.23 -9.55
CA PRO A 42 39.67 -1.62 -9.60
C PRO A 42 39.49 -2.41 -8.29
N ARG A 43 39.25 -1.77 -7.14
CA ARG A 43 39.00 -2.47 -5.85
C ARG A 43 37.53 -2.71 -5.52
N SER A 44 36.62 -1.95 -6.10
CA SER A 44 35.17 -2.12 -5.94
C SER A 44 34.48 -1.78 -7.26
N PRO A 45 34.32 -2.76 -8.17
CA PRO A 45 33.85 -2.50 -9.52
C PRO A 45 32.40 -1.97 -9.56
N ALA A 46 31.57 -2.34 -8.58
CA ALA A 46 30.18 -1.91 -8.49
C ALA A 46 29.80 -1.55 -7.05
N ALA A 47 29.11 -0.42 -6.87
CA ALA A 47 28.53 0.02 -5.61
C ALA A 47 26.99 0.08 -5.72
N SER A 48 26.26 -0.52 -4.79
CA SER A 48 24.80 -0.44 -4.72
C SER A 48 24.38 0.78 -3.89
N VAL A 49 23.77 1.78 -4.52
CA VAL A 49 23.32 3.02 -3.88
C VAL A 49 21.81 3.18 -3.97
N LEU A 50 21.23 3.93 -3.03
CA LEU A 50 19.81 4.23 -3.04
C LEU A 50 19.45 5.10 -4.26
N ARG A 51 18.35 4.77 -4.93
CA ARG A 51 17.92 5.48 -6.16
C ARG A 51 17.49 6.92 -5.88
N ALA A 52 16.91 7.18 -4.71
CA ALA A 52 16.48 8.51 -4.28
C ALA A 52 17.64 9.39 -3.80
N ASP A 53 18.69 8.79 -3.23
CA ASP A 53 19.89 9.50 -2.78
C ASP A 53 21.15 8.63 -2.95
N ALA A 54 21.99 8.99 -3.90
CA ALA A 54 23.22 8.26 -4.21
C ALA A 54 24.29 8.35 -3.09
N ARG A 55 24.08 9.18 -2.04
CA ARG A 55 24.96 9.24 -0.87
C ARG A 55 24.79 8.03 0.06
N VAL A 56 23.64 7.38 0.02
CA VAL A 56 23.33 6.25 0.91
C VAL A 56 23.59 4.94 0.18
N ALA A 57 24.55 4.16 0.66
CA ALA A 57 24.81 2.82 0.16
C ALA A 57 23.81 1.81 0.76
N CYS A 58 23.26 0.93 -0.07
CA CYS A 58 22.25 -0.05 0.32
C CYS A 58 22.75 -1.18 1.23
N GLY A 59 24.06 -1.22 1.53
CA GLY A 59 24.66 -2.14 2.49
C GLY A 59 24.88 -1.55 3.89
N THR A 60 24.46 -0.32 4.15
CA THR A 60 24.70 0.36 5.44
C THR A 60 23.58 0.09 6.45
N ASP A 61 23.90 0.10 7.75
CA ASP A 61 22.89 -0.04 8.82
C ASP A 61 21.84 1.08 8.81
N THR A 62 22.21 2.27 8.33
CA THR A 62 21.27 3.38 8.15
C THR A 62 20.21 3.02 7.11
N TYR A 63 20.60 2.35 6.01
CA TYR A 63 19.64 1.89 5.01
C TYR A 63 18.70 0.81 5.58
N SER A 64 19.22 -0.16 6.33
CA SER A 64 18.40 -1.26 6.86
C SER A 64 17.28 -0.78 7.80
N THR A 65 17.55 0.24 8.63
CA THR A 65 16.53 0.85 9.51
C THR A 65 15.45 1.61 8.74
N HIS A 66 15.84 2.39 7.72
CA HIS A 66 14.88 3.08 6.86
C HIS A 66 14.07 2.13 5.97
N ALA A 67 14.70 1.07 5.47
CA ALA A 67 14.04 0.01 4.72
C ALA A 67 13.01 -0.74 5.57
N ALA A 68 13.34 -1.06 6.82
CA ALA A 68 12.41 -1.69 7.76
C ALA A 68 11.20 -0.78 8.06
N ALA A 69 11.42 0.52 8.25
CA ALA A 69 10.36 1.49 8.45
C ALA A 69 9.45 1.64 7.20
N ALA A 70 10.06 1.65 6.00
CA ALA A 70 9.32 1.70 4.74
C ALA A 70 8.49 0.43 4.52
N LEU A 71 9.05 -0.75 4.80
CA LEU A 71 8.35 -2.03 4.71
C LEU A 71 7.18 -2.10 5.70
N TYR A 72 7.39 -1.63 6.93
CA TYR A 72 6.33 -1.50 7.92
C TYR A 72 5.22 -0.55 7.44
N GLY A 73 5.59 0.61 6.87
CA GLY A 73 4.64 1.54 6.26
C GLY A 73 3.82 0.88 5.14
N ILE A 74 4.45 0.12 4.26
CA ILE A 74 3.76 -0.61 3.18
C ILE A 74 2.80 -1.65 3.74
N PHE A 75 3.23 -2.43 4.74
CA PHE A 75 2.39 -3.46 5.34
C PHE A 75 1.20 -2.86 6.10
N VAL A 76 1.47 -1.86 6.94
CA VAL A 76 0.44 -1.19 7.74
C VAL A 76 -0.54 -0.45 6.84
N TYR A 77 -0.08 0.45 5.96
CA TYR A 77 -1.01 1.18 5.09
C TYR A 77 -1.68 0.25 4.07
N GLY A 78 -0.92 -0.70 3.51
CA GLY A 78 -1.39 -1.68 2.53
C GLY A 78 -2.49 -2.60 3.07
N ALA A 79 -2.44 -2.99 4.34
CA ALA A 79 -3.47 -3.80 4.98
C ALA A 79 -4.55 -2.95 5.69
N ALA A 80 -4.18 -1.83 6.29
CA ALA A 80 -5.09 -0.98 7.05
C ALA A 80 -6.17 -0.36 6.16
N MET A 81 -5.85 0.04 4.92
CA MET A 81 -6.86 0.60 4.02
C MET A 81 -7.95 -0.43 3.64
N PRO A 82 -7.63 -1.65 3.17
CA PRO A 82 -8.61 -2.74 2.98
C PRO A 82 -9.48 -2.99 4.20
N LEU A 83 -8.84 -3.12 5.37
CA LEU A 83 -9.51 -3.46 6.61
C LEU A 83 -10.40 -2.31 7.07
N ALA A 84 -9.94 -1.06 6.97
CA ALA A 84 -10.74 0.11 7.29
C ALA A 84 -11.95 0.23 6.38
N ALA A 85 -11.80 -0.02 5.07
CA ALA A 85 -12.92 -0.04 4.14
C ALA A 85 -13.95 -1.13 4.49
N MET A 86 -13.48 -2.34 4.79
CA MET A 86 -14.35 -3.46 5.18
C MET A 86 -15.07 -3.20 6.49
N LEU A 87 -14.35 -2.76 7.52
CA LEU A 87 -14.94 -2.46 8.83
C LEU A 87 -15.92 -1.30 8.76
N ALA A 88 -15.59 -0.24 8.02
CA ALA A 88 -16.50 0.87 7.80
C ALA A 88 -17.78 0.41 7.08
N ALA A 89 -17.66 -0.47 6.07
CA ALA A 89 -18.80 -1.05 5.37
C ALA A 89 -19.70 -1.86 6.32
N LEU A 90 -19.12 -2.78 7.10
CA LEU A 90 -19.86 -3.67 8.01
C LEU A 90 -20.55 -2.89 9.13
N VAL A 91 -19.84 -1.98 9.81
CA VAL A 91 -20.40 -1.19 10.91
C VAL A 91 -21.52 -0.26 10.42
N THR A 92 -21.36 0.32 9.23
CA THR A 92 -22.40 1.22 8.68
C THR A 92 -23.60 0.43 8.17
N ALA A 93 -23.38 -0.75 7.58
CA ALA A 93 -24.45 -1.65 7.16
C ALA A 93 -25.29 -2.14 8.35
N ASP A 94 -24.65 -2.51 9.46
CA ASP A 94 -25.32 -2.97 10.69
C ASP A 94 -26.15 -1.84 11.34
N ARG A 95 -25.62 -0.62 11.40
CA ARG A 95 -26.28 0.50 12.09
C ARG A 95 -27.33 1.25 11.28
N GLN A 96 -27.13 1.39 9.96
CA GLN A 96 -27.91 2.31 9.11
C GLN A 96 -28.53 1.61 7.90
N GLY A 97 -28.28 0.31 7.73
CA GLY A 97 -28.69 -0.43 6.55
C GLY A 97 -27.76 -0.21 5.35
N TRP A 98 -27.78 -1.18 4.44
CA TRP A 98 -26.88 -1.23 3.29
C TRP A 98 -27.04 -0.06 2.32
N PHE A 99 -28.26 0.44 2.14
CA PHE A 99 -28.56 1.53 1.21
C PHE A 99 -27.84 2.83 1.60
N THR A 100 -27.95 3.23 2.86
CA THR A 100 -27.29 4.43 3.39
C THR A 100 -25.77 4.28 3.47
N ALA A 101 -25.28 3.07 3.76
CA ALA A 101 -23.85 2.77 3.72
C ALA A 101 -23.29 2.96 2.29
N ASN A 102 -23.97 2.42 1.28
CA ASN A 102 -23.55 2.55 -0.11
C ASN A 102 -23.59 4.00 -0.61
N GLU A 103 -24.58 4.80 -0.22
CA GLU A 103 -24.65 6.20 -0.65
C GLU A 103 -23.51 7.06 -0.06
N ARG A 104 -23.23 6.90 1.24
CA ARG A 104 -22.23 7.73 1.96
C ARG A 104 -20.80 7.28 1.72
N LEU A 105 -20.59 5.98 1.62
CA LEU A 105 -19.28 5.38 1.47
C LEU A 105 -19.08 4.84 0.05
N SER A 106 -19.91 5.25 -0.92
CA SER A 106 -19.77 4.93 -2.34
C SER A 106 -18.33 5.15 -2.84
N PHE A 107 -17.61 6.14 -2.31
CA PHE A 107 -16.20 6.34 -2.65
C PHE A 107 -15.27 5.20 -2.21
N LEU A 108 -15.48 4.64 -1.00
CA LEU A 108 -14.68 3.54 -0.44
C LEU A 108 -15.20 2.15 -0.87
N ILE A 109 -16.51 2.04 -1.07
CA ILE A 109 -17.27 0.80 -1.18
C ILE A 109 -17.82 0.64 -2.61
N ARG A 110 -17.50 1.54 -3.57
CA ARG A 110 -17.99 1.40 -4.94
C ARG A 110 -17.55 0.06 -5.52
N GLY A 111 -18.52 -0.82 -5.70
CA GLY A 111 -18.29 -2.18 -6.18
C GLY A 111 -18.39 -3.25 -5.10
N PHE A 112 -18.36 -2.91 -3.81
CA PHE A 112 -18.56 -3.85 -2.71
C PHE A 112 -19.95 -4.44 -2.77
N ARG A 113 -20.05 -5.74 -2.99
CA ARG A 113 -21.29 -6.51 -2.94
C ARG A 113 -21.20 -7.44 -1.76
N LEU A 114 -22.03 -7.22 -0.73
CA LEU A 114 -22.13 -8.09 0.45
C LEU A 114 -22.27 -9.58 0.10
N ARG A 115 -22.99 -9.88 -0.98
CA ARG A 115 -23.17 -11.25 -1.49
C ARG A 115 -21.85 -11.95 -1.85
N TYR A 116 -20.80 -11.19 -2.20
CA TYR A 116 -19.50 -11.68 -2.61
C TYR A 116 -18.36 -11.14 -1.72
N TRP A 117 -18.66 -10.80 -0.46
CA TRP A 117 -17.70 -10.17 0.47
C TRP A 117 -16.36 -10.91 0.56
N PHE A 118 -16.38 -12.25 0.54
CA PHE A 118 -15.17 -13.07 0.55
C PHE A 118 -14.30 -12.84 -0.68
N TRP A 119 -14.89 -12.83 -1.88
CA TRP A 119 -14.16 -12.63 -3.13
C TRP A 119 -13.57 -11.23 -3.24
N GLU A 120 -14.25 -10.24 -2.68
CA GLU A 120 -13.70 -8.89 -2.63
C GLU A 120 -12.52 -8.76 -1.70
N PHE A 121 -12.54 -9.45 -0.56
CA PHE A 121 -11.37 -9.55 0.30
C PHE A 121 -10.18 -10.17 -0.46
N VAL A 122 -10.41 -11.25 -1.21
CA VAL A 122 -9.37 -11.89 -2.04
C VAL A 122 -8.81 -10.91 -3.09
N VAL A 123 -9.67 -10.15 -3.78
CA VAL A 123 -9.22 -9.15 -4.77
C VAL A 123 -8.37 -8.06 -4.13
N VAL A 124 -8.77 -7.56 -2.96
CA VAL A 124 -8.00 -6.52 -2.27
C VAL A 124 -6.69 -7.09 -1.72
N PHE A 125 -6.70 -8.32 -1.19
CA PHE A 125 -5.50 -9.01 -0.75
C PHE A 125 -4.50 -9.20 -1.90
N ARG A 126 -4.96 -9.65 -3.09
CA ARG A 126 -4.10 -9.76 -4.29
C ARG A 126 -3.49 -8.42 -4.69
N LYS A 127 -4.26 -7.33 -4.62
CA LYS A 127 -3.74 -5.97 -4.87
C LYS A 127 -2.69 -5.54 -3.85
N ALA A 128 -2.86 -5.90 -2.57
CA ALA A 128 -1.87 -5.65 -1.53
C ALA A 128 -0.59 -6.48 -1.79
N LEU A 129 -0.74 -7.75 -2.15
CA LEU A 129 0.38 -8.64 -2.49
C LEU A 129 1.22 -8.08 -3.66
N LEU A 130 0.57 -7.55 -4.70
CA LEU A 130 1.26 -6.88 -5.82
C LEU A 130 2.13 -5.70 -5.35
N ARG A 131 1.67 -4.92 -4.36
CA ARG A 131 2.46 -3.80 -3.81
C ARG A 131 3.67 -4.31 -3.04
N VAL A 132 3.54 -5.43 -2.32
CA VAL A 132 4.66 -6.08 -1.64
C VAL A 132 5.68 -6.62 -2.64
N ILE A 133 5.23 -7.26 -3.74
CA ILE A 133 6.11 -7.76 -4.80
C ILE A 133 6.87 -6.61 -5.47
N LEU A 134 6.18 -5.51 -5.77
CA LEU A 134 6.78 -4.28 -6.32
C LEU A 134 7.84 -3.68 -5.38
N ALA A 135 7.71 -3.88 -4.07
CA ALA A 135 8.65 -3.40 -3.07
C ALA A 135 9.83 -4.37 -2.85
N ALA A 136 9.62 -5.67 -3.05
CA ALA A 136 10.60 -6.70 -2.75
C ALA A 136 11.49 -7.10 -3.94
N VAL A 137 11.05 -6.85 -5.17
CA VAL A 137 11.74 -7.33 -6.39
C VAL A 137 12.19 -6.15 -7.25
N GLU A 138 13.51 -6.04 -7.47
CA GLU A 138 14.11 -4.98 -8.31
C GLU A 138 14.16 -5.35 -9.79
N ASP A 139 14.38 -6.63 -10.11
CA ASP A 139 14.46 -7.11 -11.49
C ASP A 139 13.10 -7.01 -12.17
N GLY A 140 13.00 -6.15 -13.20
CA GLY A 140 11.73 -5.88 -13.89
C GLY A 140 11.07 -7.13 -14.49
N THR A 141 11.87 -8.09 -14.99
CA THR A 141 11.39 -9.39 -15.49
C THR A 141 10.87 -10.28 -14.36
N LEU A 142 11.59 -10.36 -13.24
CA LEU A 142 11.19 -11.17 -12.09
C LEU A 142 9.98 -10.57 -11.38
N GLN A 143 9.91 -9.24 -11.33
CA GLN A 143 8.78 -8.48 -10.81
C GLN A 143 7.53 -8.69 -11.66
N ALA A 144 7.67 -8.71 -13.00
CA ALA A 144 6.56 -9.01 -13.91
C ALA A 144 6.08 -10.46 -13.76
N LEU A 145 7.00 -11.44 -13.69
CA LEU A 145 6.65 -12.85 -13.48
C LEU A 145 5.96 -13.10 -12.14
N ALA A 146 6.50 -12.53 -11.05
CA ALA A 146 5.90 -12.62 -9.73
C ALA A 146 4.54 -11.92 -9.66
N GLY A 147 4.39 -10.77 -10.33
CA GLY A 147 3.12 -10.05 -10.44
C GLY A 147 2.06 -10.84 -11.21
N ILE A 148 2.44 -11.50 -12.31
CA ILE A 148 1.55 -12.37 -13.08
C ILE A 148 1.09 -13.55 -12.22
N TRP A 149 2.02 -14.23 -11.55
CA TRP A 149 1.70 -15.35 -10.65
C TRP A 149 0.77 -14.95 -9.52
N ALA A 150 1.00 -13.80 -8.88
CA ALA A 150 0.15 -13.26 -7.81
C ALA A 150 -1.28 -12.92 -8.27
N MET A 151 -1.48 -12.68 -9.56
CA MET A 151 -2.79 -12.39 -10.13
C MET A 151 -3.52 -13.65 -10.60
N THR A 152 -2.78 -14.67 -11.05
CA THR A 152 -3.33 -15.93 -11.58
C THR A 152 -3.53 -17.00 -10.51
N ALA A 153 -2.74 -17.00 -9.43
CA ALA A 153 -2.90 -17.88 -8.25
C ALA A 153 -4.03 -17.40 -7.33
#